data_AF-A0AAE0FJU4-F1
#
_entry.id   AF-A0AAE0FJU4-F1
#
_cell.length_a   1.000
_cell.length_b   1.000
_cell.length_c   1.000
_cell.angle_alpha   90.00
_cell.angle_beta   90.00
_cell.angle_gamma   90.00
#
_symmetry.space_group_name_H-M   'P 1'
#
loop_
_entity.id
_entity.type
_entity.pdbx_description
1 polymer ?
#
loop_
_entity_poly.entity_id
_entity_poly.type
_entity_poly.pdbx_seq_one_letter_code
_entity_poly.pdbx_strand_id
1 'polypeptide(L)'
;MVQFAGTHRSPDTAKLSADAHQGNVQNRGEGVPARRISKPLAEAEEGMAPRVDTLGISSLASHMDSEKTSGPGNHIGVTGLVWALLCLRVIVGAVPILERQRYDVLFIYYQPMALMLVMLWLWGANLYVWARWRLHPSPLFVFDLDDVRTHLTYTQAFWVAAFLTVLLLTNLAIYSFCAAIGLDQVATCMIVLLYAVPPVLLVMPFDVLHRRSRFFFLTTLRRIVFPLQPILFADFFLADILTSLSKAISDSERALCSMVTAPILEADISPHSICGSSSWHIPFWLAWPYIARLLQCLRQYYDTKDRAALGNALKYSTAFPVIVMSAMKYHVSAEEWVSTYQQLWLFCSLVNTCYSFYWDVVFDWDFTLFSGRSCFGVKHTGLRNELLYSIGEQSNVGLYYWLIISNLCLRITWTHKLSSHLRHHRMTTVVVSVFEMLRRFQWTFVRVEKTYLAMCKSHRLEIERVSVP
;
A
#
# COMPACT_ATOMS: atom_id res chain seq x y z
N MET A 1 -48.46 1.10 43.90
CA MET A 1 -48.42 0.21 45.07
C MET A 1 -46.95 0.08 45.47
N VAL A 2 -46.57 0.77 46.57
CA VAL A 2 -45.37 0.57 47.43
C VAL A 2 -44.00 0.75 46.71
N GLN A 3 -43.24 1.87 46.76
CA GLN A 3 -42.86 2.85 47.81
C GLN A 3 -42.08 2.16 48.96
N PHE A 4 -40.79 2.37 49.23
CA PHE A 4 -40.11 3.56 49.78
C PHE A 4 -38.59 3.25 49.83
N ALA A 5 -37.71 4.16 49.39
CA ALA A 5 -36.92 5.12 50.20
C ALA A 5 -35.74 4.52 50.99
N GLY A 6 -34.60 5.17 51.16
CA GLY A 6 -34.19 6.55 50.87
C GLY A 6 -33.18 7.00 51.92
N THR A 7 -32.52 8.12 51.61
CA THR A 7 -31.72 9.02 52.48
C THR A 7 -30.24 8.64 52.72
N HIS A 8 -29.25 9.41 52.22
CA HIS A 8 -28.82 10.82 52.44
C HIS A 8 -27.86 10.99 53.65
N ARG A 9 -26.61 11.39 53.36
CA ARG A 9 -25.94 12.66 53.77
C ARG A 9 -24.40 12.54 53.69
N SER A 10 -23.78 13.51 53.01
CA SER A 10 -22.40 13.98 53.26
C SER A 10 -22.46 15.13 54.30
N PRO A 11 -21.41 15.95 54.54
CA PRO A 11 -19.95 15.80 54.37
C PRO A 11 -19.21 16.11 55.71
N ASP A 12 -17.87 15.97 55.78
CA ASP A 12 -16.98 17.03 56.30
C ASP A 12 -15.49 16.67 56.33
N THR A 13 -14.74 17.75 56.11
CA THR A 13 -13.32 18.11 56.13
C THR A 13 -12.35 17.46 57.15
N ALA A 14 -11.06 17.33 56.76
CA ALA A 14 -9.90 17.70 57.60
C ALA A 14 -8.60 17.89 56.79
N LYS A 15 -7.91 19.01 57.07
CA LYS A 15 -6.56 19.43 56.61
C LYS A 15 -5.47 18.88 57.56
N LEU A 16 -4.20 18.86 57.11
CA LEU A 16 -2.93 19.26 57.79
C LEU A 16 -1.72 18.61 57.06
N SER A 17 -0.91 19.38 56.31
CA SER A 17 0.40 20.00 56.65
C SER A 17 1.50 18.98 57.02
N ALA A 18 2.51 18.81 56.16
CA ALA A 18 3.82 19.47 56.22
C ALA A 18 4.73 18.93 57.36
N ASP A 19 5.87 18.33 57.00
CA ASP A 19 7.17 18.85 57.40
C ASP A 19 8.34 18.16 56.70
N ALA A 20 9.31 19.00 56.34
CA ALA A 20 10.61 18.67 55.81
C ALA A 20 11.60 18.39 56.95
N HIS A 21 12.61 17.55 56.73
CA HIS A 21 13.92 17.81 57.31
C HIS A 21 15.06 17.25 56.45
N GLN A 22 15.96 18.16 56.10
CA GLN A 22 17.28 17.94 55.53
C GLN A 22 18.21 17.23 56.52
N GLY A 23 19.12 16.42 55.98
CA GLY A 23 20.32 15.92 56.66
C GLY A 23 21.37 15.53 55.63
N ASN A 24 22.29 16.44 55.35
CA ASN A 24 23.46 16.33 54.48
C ASN A 24 24.57 15.52 55.17
N VAL A 25 25.36 14.71 54.45
CA VAL A 25 26.82 14.42 54.62
C VAL A 25 27.28 13.32 53.62
N GLN A 26 27.96 13.76 52.55
CA GLN A 26 29.34 13.44 52.13
C GLN A 26 29.80 12.01 51.67
N ASN A 27 30.25 11.99 50.40
CA ASN A 27 31.38 11.28 49.76
C ASN A 27 31.58 9.74 49.86
N ARG A 28 31.50 9.08 48.69
CA ARG A 28 32.45 8.13 48.03
C ARG A 28 31.70 7.59 46.79
N GLY A 29 32.16 7.74 45.55
CA GLY A 29 33.36 7.11 44.97
C GLY A 29 32.97 5.76 44.35
N GLU A 30 33.34 5.53 43.08
CA GLU A 30 33.13 4.31 42.26
C GLU A 30 31.83 4.29 41.44
N GLY A 31 31.78 4.02 40.14
CA GLY A 31 32.75 3.50 39.18
C GLY A 31 31.98 2.77 38.07
N VAL A 32 31.95 3.34 36.86
CA VAL A 32 31.37 2.75 35.64
C VAL A 32 32.22 1.57 35.15
N PRO A 33 31.65 0.50 34.56
CA PRO A 33 32.41 -0.33 33.64
C PRO A 33 31.90 -0.21 32.20
N ALA A 34 32.70 0.46 31.36
CA ALA A 34 32.66 0.37 29.91
C ALA A 34 33.31 -0.97 29.47
N ARG A 35 32.62 -1.75 28.62
CA ARG A 35 33.16 -3.01 28.07
C ARG A 35 33.74 -2.79 26.67
N ARG A 36 35.03 -2.47 26.68
CA ARG A 36 36.16 -2.95 25.86
C ARG A 36 35.84 -3.58 24.48
N ILE A 37 36.19 -2.82 23.43
CA ILE A 37 36.46 -3.30 22.06
C ILE A 37 37.87 -3.92 22.04
N SER A 38 38.03 -5.12 21.49
CA SER A 38 39.31 -5.79 21.29
C SER A 38 39.71 -5.78 19.81
N LYS A 39 40.85 -5.15 19.48
CA LYS A 39 41.71 -5.47 18.33
C LYS A 39 42.70 -6.60 18.71
N PRO A 40 43.22 -7.36 17.74
CA PRO A 40 44.68 -7.44 17.58
C PRO A 40 45.10 -7.36 16.09
N LEU A 41 46.06 -6.48 15.77
CA LEU A 41 47.48 -6.72 15.45
C LEU A 41 47.75 -6.99 13.97
N ALA A 42 48.63 -6.14 13.43
CA ALA A 42 49.28 -6.27 12.14
C ALA A 42 50.63 -6.95 12.34
N GLU A 43 51.00 -7.84 11.42
CA GLU A 43 52.39 -8.15 11.08
C GLU A 43 52.45 -8.43 9.57
N ALA A 44 53.51 -7.92 8.97
CA ALA A 44 53.78 -7.87 7.54
C ALA A 44 54.66 -9.06 7.11
N GLU A 45 54.54 -9.50 5.86
CA GLU A 45 55.68 -9.93 5.03
C GLU A 45 55.31 -10.07 3.54
N GLU A 46 56.34 -10.02 2.72
CA GLU A 46 56.40 -9.54 1.34
C GLU A 46 56.02 -10.55 0.23
N GLY A 47 55.61 -9.99 -0.92
CA GLY A 47 56.13 -10.33 -2.25
C GLY A 47 55.82 -11.71 -2.86
N MET A 48 54.80 -11.79 -3.72
CA MET A 48 54.87 -12.55 -4.99
C MET A 48 53.64 -12.23 -5.86
N ALA A 49 53.84 -11.63 -7.03
CA ALA A 49 52.82 -11.55 -8.08
C ALA A 49 52.71 -12.90 -8.82
N PRO A 50 51.52 -13.30 -9.29
CA PRO A 50 51.46 -14.14 -10.48
C PRO A 50 50.53 -13.61 -11.58
N ARG A 51 50.94 -14.01 -12.78
CA ARG A 51 50.42 -13.73 -14.12
C ARG A 51 48.93 -13.98 -14.29
N VAL A 52 48.34 -13.16 -15.16
CA VAL A 52 47.02 -13.34 -15.76
C VAL A 52 47.10 -14.46 -16.81
N ASP A 53 46.51 -15.62 -16.54
CA ASP A 53 46.28 -16.67 -17.53
C ASP A 53 44.85 -16.56 -18.09
N THR A 54 44.74 -16.08 -19.32
CA THR A 54 43.51 -15.92 -20.12
C THR A 54 43.03 -17.24 -20.76
N LEU A 55 42.96 -18.33 -19.99
CA LEU A 55 42.54 -19.65 -20.52
C LEU A 55 41.45 -20.38 -19.69
N GLY A 56 40.87 -19.75 -18.66
CA GLY A 56 39.82 -20.35 -17.81
C GLY A 56 38.37 -19.92 -18.08
N ILE A 57 38.13 -18.92 -18.93
CA ILE A 57 36.79 -18.29 -19.07
C ILE A 57 35.85 -19.09 -19.98
N SER A 58 36.36 -19.95 -20.86
CA SER A 58 35.53 -20.77 -21.76
C SER A 58 34.92 -22.00 -21.09
N SER A 59 35.52 -22.53 -20.01
CA SER A 59 35.04 -23.74 -19.33
C SER A 59 34.05 -23.49 -18.19
N LEU A 60 34.06 -22.29 -17.57
CA LEU A 60 33.07 -21.93 -16.55
C LEU A 60 31.76 -21.42 -17.18
N ALA A 61 31.83 -20.81 -18.36
CA ALA A 61 30.64 -20.39 -19.10
C ALA A 61 29.79 -21.59 -19.57
N SER A 62 30.43 -22.70 -19.97
CA SER A 62 29.72 -23.92 -20.39
C SER A 62 29.12 -24.72 -19.22
N HIS A 63 29.64 -24.57 -18.00
CA HIS A 63 29.07 -25.19 -16.80
C HIS A 63 27.92 -24.37 -16.17
N MET A 64 27.91 -23.04 -16.33
CA MET A 64 26.84 -22.18 -15.83
C MET A 64 25.59 -22.11 -16.73
N ASP A 65 25.70 -22.51 -17.99
CA ASP A 65 24.57 -22.57 -18.93
C ASP A 65 23.87 -23.95 -18.97
N SER A 66 24.48 -24.99 -18.40
CA SER A 66 23.92 -26.35 -18.32
C SER A 66 22.92 -26.52 -17.15
N GLU A 67 23.05 -25.74 -16.08
CA GLU A 67 22.28 -25.94 -14.83
C GLU A 67 20.97 -25.14 -14.74
N LYS A 68 20.53 -24.49 -15.83
CA LYS A 68 19.39 -23.55 -15.82
C LYS A 68 18.09 -24.00 -16.51
N THR A 69 17.99 -25.21 -17.05
CA THR A 69 16.81 -25.60 -17.84
C THR A 69 15.91 -26.68 -17.25
N SER A 70 16.23 -27.29 -16.10
CA SER A 70 15.42 -28.39 -15.55
C SER A 70 15.39 -28.50 -14.02
N GLY A 71 15.23 -27.36 -13.32
CA GLY A 71 14.92 -27.39 -11.88
C GLY A 71 13.43 -27.73 -11.60
N PRO A 72 13.10 -28.40 -10.48
CA PRO A 72 11.72 -28.68 -10.07
C PRO A 72 10.84 -27.42 -9.96
N GLY A 73 11.44 -26.24 -9.74
CA GLY A 73 10.76 -24.94 -9.77
C GLY A 73 10.19 -24.54 -11.14
N ASN A 74 10.84 -24.93 -12.25
CA ASN A 74 10.33 -24.63 -13.59
C ASN A 74 9.10 -25.46 -13.91
N HIS A 75 9.06 -26.73 -13.48
CA HIS A 75 7.90 -27.61 -13.69
C HIS A 75 6.66 -27.08 -12.97
N ILE A 76 6.79 -26.67 -11.71
CA ILE A 76 5.67 -26.10 -10.94
C ILE A 76 5.14 -24.82 -11.61
N GLY A 77 6.03 -23.96 -12.11
CA GLY A 77 5.65 -22.73 -12.83
C GLY A 77 4.89 -23.02 -14.13
N VAL A 78 5.38 -23.97 -14.93
CA VAL A 78 4.74 -24.37 -16.19
C VAL A 78 3.38 -25.02 -15.93
N THR A 79 3.28 -25.93 -14.96
CA THR A 79 2.00 -26.56 -14.59
C THR A 79 0.97 -25.53 -14.11
N GLY A 80 1.39 -24.55 -13.29
CA GLY A 80 0.52 -23.47 -12.84
C GLY A 80 0.02 -22.60 -14.00
N LEU A 81 0.88 -22.28 -14.96
CA LEU A 81 0.50 -21.51 -16.16
C LEU A 81 -0.49 -22.29 -17.03
N VAL A 82 -0.23 -23.58 -17.31
CA VAL A 82 -1.14 -24.43 -18.08
C VAL A 82 -2.51 -24.50 -17.39
N TRP A 83 -2.55 -24.69 -16.07
CA TRP A 83 -3.79 -24.70 -15.32
C TRP A 83 -4.54 -23.35 -15.37
N ALA A 84 -3.83 -22.23 -15.27
CA ALA A 84 -4.41 -20.90 -15.43
C ALA A 84 -5.05 -20.71 -16.82
N LEU A 85 -4.38 -21.18 -17.88
CA LEU A 85 -4.92 -21.14 -19.24
C LEU A 85 -6.16 -22.02 -19.40
N LEU A 86 -6.20 -23.19 -18.76
CA LEU A 86 -7.41 -24.04 -18.72
C LEU A 86 -8.56 -23.33 -18.00
N CYS A 87 -8.30 -22.71 -16.85
CA CYS A 87 -9.30 -21.92 -16.13
C CYS A 87 -9.84 -20.78 -16.99
N LEU A 88 -8.96 -20.03 -17.67
CA LEU A 88 -9.34 -18.97 -18.59
C LEU A 88 -10.20 -19.49 -19.73
N ARG A 89 -9.88 -20.66 -20.30
CA ARG A 89 -10.66 -21.27 -21.37
C ARG A 89 -12.09 -21.59 -20.91
N VAL A 90 -12.25 -22.11 -19.69
CA VAL A 90 -13.55 -22.37 -19.06
C VAL A 90 -14.31 -21.08 -18.85
N ILE A 91 -13.68 -20.05 -18.29
CA ILE A 91 -14.30 -18.73 -18.05
C ILE A 91 -14.81 -18.13 -19.37
N VAL A 92 -13.97 -18.09 -20.41
CA VAL A 92 -14.34 -17.55 -21.72
C VAL A 92 -15.48 -18.33 -22.36
N GLY A 93 -15.57 -19.65 -22.13
CA GLY A 93 -16.67 -20.47 -22.62
C GLY A 93 -17.98 -20.28 -21.84
N ALA A 94 -17.91 -20.15 -20.51
CA ALA A 94 -19.07 -20.14 -19.63
C ALA A 94 -19.69 -18.74 -19.47
N VAL A 95 -18.88 -17.68 -19.38
CA VAL A 95 -19.34 -16.31 -19.11
C VAL A 95 -20.38 -15.81 -20.12
N PRO A 96 -20.25 -16.03 -21.44
CA PRO A 96 -21.25 -15.60 -22.42
C PRO A 96 -22.62 -16.28 -22.27
N ILE A 97 -22.68 -17.43 -21.59
CA ILE A 97 -23.89 -18.24 -21.38
C ILE A 97 -24.60 -17.81 -20.09
N LEU A 98 -23.92 -17.10 -19.19
CA LEU A 98 -24.50 -16.67 -17.92
C LEU A 98 -25.67 -15.71 -18.13
N GLU A 99 -26.73 -15.94 -17.37
CA GLU A 99 -27.81 -14.97 -17.22
C GLU A 99 -27.26 -13.63 -16.68
N ARG A 100 -27.93 -12.53 -17.04
CA ARG A 100 -27.48 -11.17 -16.70
C ARG A 100 -27.22 -10.98 -15.20
N GLN A 101 -28.06 -11.56 -14.34
CA GLN A 101 -27.90 -11.49 -12.89
C GLN A 101 -26.62 -12.21 -12.41
N ARG A 102 -26.36 -13.41 -12.92
CA ARG A 102 -25.15 -14.22 -12.62
C ARG A 102 -23.87 -13.61 -13.20
N TYR A 103 -23.98 -12.91 -14.33
CA TYR A 103 -22.89 -12.11 -14.89
C TYR A 103 -22.55 -10.93 -13.98
N ASP A 104 -23.56 -10.26 -13.43
CA ASP A 104 -23.37 -9.10 -12.57
C ASP A 104 -22.62 -9.44 -11.27
N VAL A 105 -22.87 -10.62 -10.70
CA VAL A 105 -22.15 -11.20 -9.55
C VAL A 105 -20.62 -11.18 -9.75
N LEU A 106 -20.14 -11.36 -10.98
CA LEU A 106 -18.69 -11.31 -11.28
C LEU A 106 -18.06 -9.98 -10.87
N PHE A 107 -18.72 -8.86 -11.16
CA PHE A 107 -18.22 -7.53 -10.84
C PHE A 107 -18.45 -7.13 -9.38
N ILE A 108 -19.36 -7.79 -8.68
CA ILE A 108 -19.59 -7.56 -7.25
C ILE A 108 -18.46 -8.21 -6.46
N TYR A 109 -18.24 -9.51 -6.70
CA TYR A 109 -17.42 -10.35 -5.84
C TYR A 109 -15.98 -10.50 -6.32
N TYR A 110 -15.76 -10.70 -7.63
CA TYR A 110 -14.40 -10.96 -8.14
C TYR A 110 -13.60 -9.69 -8.43
N GLN A 111 -14.26 -8.61 -8.85
CA GLN A 111 -13.60 -7.32 -9.13
C GLN A 111 -12.71 -6.83 -7.98
N PRO A 112 -13.19 -6.68 -6.72
CA PRO A 112 -12.35 -6.16 -5.65
C PRO A 112 -11.13 -7.05 -5.36
N MET A 113 -11.31 -8.37 -5.40
CA MET A 113 -10.21 -9.34 -5.18
C MET A 113 -9.17 -9.28 -6.30
N ALA A 114 -9.61 -9.20 -7.56
CA ALA A 114 -8.73 -9.05 -8.71
C ALA A 114 -7.90 -7.76 -8.62
N LEU A 115 -8.52 -6.65 -8.24
CA LEU A 115 -7.86 -5.36 -8.05
C LEU A 115 -6.79 -5.42 -6.95
N MET A 116 -7.05 -6.09 -5.82
CA MET A 116 -6.03 -6.30 -4.78
C MET A 116 -4.83 -7.14 -5.28
N LEU A 117 -5.09 -8.16 -6.11
CA LEU A 117 -4.01 -8.97 -6.71
C LEU A 117 -3.17 -8.19 -7.72
N VAL A 118 -3.78 -7.30 -8.52
CA VAL A 118 -3.03 -6.41 -9.43
C VAL A 118 -2.02 -5.58 -8.65
N MET A 119 -2.41 -5.03 -7.49
CA MET A 119 -1.49 -4.28 -6.64
C MET A 119 -0.33 -5.14 -6.10
N LEU A 120 -0.57 -6.42 -5.79
CA LEU A 120 0.47 -7.35 -5.37
C LEU A 120 1.46 -7.67 -6.50
N TRP A 121 0.99 -7.85 -7.73
CA TRP A 121 1.84 -7.99 -8.92
C TRP A 121 2.72 -6.75 -9.14
N LEU A 122 2.13 -5.55 -9.02
CA LEU A 122 2.85 -4.28 -9.13
C LEU A 122 3.90 -4.13 -8.02
N TRP A 123 3.60 -4.59 -6.80
CA TRP A 123 4.60 -4.66 -5.73
C TRP A 123 5.76 -5.60 -6.06
N GLY A 124 5.48 -6.79 -6.59
CA GLY A 124 6.52 -7.71 -7.10
C GLY A 124 7.41 -7.06 -8.18
N ALA A 125 6.82 -6.28 -9.07
CA ALA A 125 7.55 -5.52 -10.10
C ALA A 125 8.45 -4.42 -9.49
N ASN A 126 7.99 -3.70 -8.46
CA ASN A 126 8.83 -2.75 -7.72
C ASN A 126 10.06 -3.44 -7.13
N LEU A 127 9.85 -4.59 -6.45
CA LEU A 127 10.94 -5.39 -5.88
C LEU A 127 11.92 -5.89 -6.94
N TYR A 128 11.42 -6.32 -8.10
CA TYR A 128 12.25 -6.80 -9.20
C TYR A 128 13.17 -5.69 -9.72
N VAL A 129 12.62 -4.50 -9.96
CA VAL A 129 13.41 -3.35 -10.41
C VAL A 129 14.48 -3.02 -9.35
N TRP A 130 14.13 -2.87 -8.07
CA TRP A 130 15.13 -2.59 -7.04
C TRP A 130 16.21 -3.67 -6.91
N ALA A 131 15.87 -4.94 -7.08
CA ALA A 131 16.83 -6.04 -7.06
C ALA A 131 17.80 -5.99 -8.25
N ARG A 132 17.33 -5.59 -9.44
CA ARG A 132 18.19 -5.48 -10.65
C ARG A 132 19.18 -4.33 -10.55
N TRP A 133 18.86 -3.31 -9.76
CA TRP A 133 19.69 -2.12 -9.58
C TRP A 133 20.86 -2.31 -8.61
N ARG A 134 20.90 -3.43 -7.86
CA ARG A 134 22.03 -3.86 -7.02
C ARG A 134 22.60 -2.75 -6.13
N LEU A 135 21.73 -1.94 -5.56
CA LEU A 135 22.12 -0.86 -4.64
C LEU A 135 22.52 -1.45 -3.29
N HIS A 136 23.57 -0.88 -2.70
CA HIS A 136 24.08 -1.24 -1.38
C HIS A 136 24.06 -0.01 -0.45
N PRO A 137 23.35 -0.06 0.68
CA PRO A 137 22.44 -1.12 1.13
C PRO A 137 21.20 -1.27 0.24
N SER A 138 20.43 -2.36 0.40
CA SER A 138 19.19 -2.56 -0.37
C SER A 138 18.21 -1.40 -0.14
N PRO A 139 17.47 -0.94 -1.18
CA PRO A 139 16.42 0.08 -1.02
C PRO A 139 15.35 -0.29 0.01
N LEU A 140 15.19 -1.59 0.31
CA LEU A 140 14.25 -2.08 1.31
C LEU A 140 14.63 -1.74 2.75
N PHE A 141 15.87 -1.32 3.00
CA PHE A 141 16.31 -0.85 4.31
C PHE A 141 15.46 0.33 4.84
N VAL A 142 14.82 1.11 3.96
CA VAL A 142 13.94 2.23 4.38
C VAL A 142 12.74 1.81 5.23
N PHE A 143 12.38 0.53 5.20
CA PHE A 143 11.28 -0.02 5.99
C PHE A 143 11.69 -0.37 7.43
N ASP A 144 12.96 -0.17 7.80
CA ASP A 144 13.50 -0.36 9.15
C ASP A 144 13.10 -1.72 9.74
N LEU A 145 13.27 -2.78 8.95
CA LEU A 145 12.99 -4.14 9.40
C LEU A 145 14.25 -4.67 10.09
N ASP A 146 14.15 -4.87 11.41
CA ASP A 146 15.21 -5.49 12.23
C ASP A 146 15.67 -6.85 11.69
N ASP A 147 14.82 -7.54 10.93
CA ASP A 147 15.11 -8.84 10.33
C ASP A 147 14.93 -8.82 8.80
N VAL A 148 16.04 -9.00 8.08
CA VAL A 148 16.09 -9.11 6.61
C VAL A 148 15.14 -10.20 6.08
N ARG A 149 14.88 -11.26 6.86
CA ARG A 149 13.98 -12.37 6.50
C ARG A 149 12.51 -11.97 6.45
N THR A 150 12.17 -10.76 6.89
CA THR A 150 10.82 -10.20 6.79
C THR A 150 10.54 -9.68 5.39
N HIS A 151 11.59 -9.30 4.64
CA HIS A 151 11.47 -8.87 3.25
C HIS A 151 11.29 -10.07 2.32
N LEU A 152 10.21 -10.06 1.54
CA LEU A 152 10.07 -10.97 0.41
C LEU A 152 11.06 -10.57 -0.68
N THR A 153 11.74 -11.56 -1.26
CA THR A 153 12.44 -11.35 -2.53
C THR A 153 11.41 -11.12 -3.65
N TYR A 154 11.84 -10.51 -4.76
CA TYR A 154 10.96 -10.33 -5.91
C TYR A 154 10.43 -11.67 -6.47
N THR A 155 11.24 -12.74 -6.42
CA THR A 155 10.83 -14.09 -6.83
C THR A 155 9.76 -14.65 -5.92
N GLN A 156 9.91 -14.51 -4.61
CA GLN A 156 8.90 -14.92 -3.63
C GLN A 156 7.61 -14.11 -3.78
N ALA A 157 7.71 -12.79 -3.96
CA ALA A 157 6.54 -11.93 -4.17
C ALA A 157 5.77 -12.31 -5.45
N PHE A 158 6.46 -12.55 -6.57
CA PHE A 158 5.81 -13.02 -7.79
C PHE A 158 5.24 -14.43 -7.64
N TRP A 159 5.90 -15.33 -6.89
CA TRP A 159 5.37 -16.66 -6.63
C TRP A 159 4.06 -16.60 -5.83
N VAL A 160 4.01 -15.78 -4.77
CA VAL A 160 2.78 -15.53 -4.00
C VAL A 160 1.70 -14.91 -4.89
N ALA A 161 2.04 -13.91 -5.70
CA ALA A 161 1.10 -13.28 -6.62
C ALA A 161 0.55 -14.28 -7.65
N ALA A 162 1.41 -15.12 -8.24
CA ALA A 162 1.02 -16.14 -9.20
C ALA A 162 0.15 -17.23 -8.56
N PHE A 163 0.52 -17.72 -7.38
CA PHE A 163 -0.26 -18.69 -6.62
C PHE A 163 -1.68 -18.18 -6.32
N LEU A 164 -1.81 -16.95 -5.80
CA LEU A 164 -3.11 -16.34 -5.53
C LEU A 164 -3.90 -16.05 -6.81
N THR A 165 -3.22 -15.72 -7.91
CA THR A 165 -3.86 -15.54 -9.23
C THR A 165 -4.45 -16.84 -9.74
N VAL A 166 -3.70 -17.94 -9.64
CA VAL A 166 -4.18 -19.28 -10.01
C VAL A 166 -5.37 -19.68 -9.13
N LEU A 167 -5.32 -19.40 -7.83
CA LEU A 167 -6.42 -19.67 -6.92
C LEU A 167 -7.68 -18.87 -7.28
N LEU A 168 -7.54 -17.58 -7.60
CA LEU A 168 -8.64 -16.72 -8.06
C LEU A 168 -9.25 -17.24 -9.37
N LEU A 169 -8.41 -17.56 -10.36
CA LEU A 169 -8.86 -18.07 -11.66
C LEU A 169 -9.54 -19.43 -11.53
N THR A 170 -9.04 -20.31 -10.65
CA THR A 170 -9.67 -21.60 -10.38
C THR A 170 -11.05 -21.41 -9.77
N ASN A 171 -11.15 -20.56 -8.74
CA ASN A 171 -12.42 -20.26 -8.09
C ASN A 171 -13.43 -19.64 -9.09
N LEU A 172 -12.98 -18.69 -9.91
CA LEU A 172 -13.80 -18.04 -10.93
C LEU A 172 -14.23 -19.02 -12.03
N ALA A 173 -13.36 -19.94 -12.46
CA ALA A 173 -13.69 -20.94 -13.47
C ALA A 173 -14.75 -21.93 -12.95
N ILE A 174 -14.60 -22.41 -11.72
CA ILE A 174 -15.58 -23.30 -11.09
C ILE A 174 -16.91 -22.58 -10.91
N TYR A 175 -16.91 -21.34 -10.40
CA TYR A 175 -18.12 -20.52 -10.33
C TYR A 175 -18.79 -20.37 -11.69
N SER A 176 -18.04 -19.91 -12.71
CA SER A 176 -18.59 -19.60 -14.03
C SER A 176 -19.20 -20.86 -14.68
N PHE A 177 -18.50 -21.99 -14.58
CA PHE A 177 -19.00 -23.27 -15.08
C PHE A 177 -20.26 -23.72 -14.34
N CYS A 178 -20.22 -23.78 -13.01
CA CYS A 178 -21.34 -24.23 -12.19
C CYS A 178 -22.57 -23.33 -12.34
N ALA A 179 -22.37 -22.01 -12.37
CA ALA A 179 -23.42 -21.03 -12.61
C ALA A 179 -24.01 -21.13 -14.03
N ALA A 180 -23.23 -21.52 -15.04
CA ALA A 180 -23.74 -21.71 -16.40
C ALA A 180 -24.62 -22.97 -16.53
N ILE A 181 -24.34 -24.02 -15.76
CA ILE A 181 -25.10 -25.29 -15.80
C ILE A 181 -26.19 -25.40 -14.72
N GLY A 182 -26.41 -24.36 -13.91
CA GLY A 182 -27.45 -24.33 -12.87
C GLY A 182 -27.08 -25.01 -11.54
N LEU A 183 -25.79 -25.26 -11.27
CA LEU A 183 -25.32 -25.79 -9.98
C LEU A 183 -25.10 -24.66 -8.95
N ASP A 184 -26.20 -24.07 -8.52
CA ASP A 184 -26.23 -22.83 -7.75
C ASP A 184 -25.59 -22.96 -6.36
N GLN A 185 -25.74 -24.11 -5.71
CA GLN A 185 -25.12 -24.37 -4.41
C GLN A 185 -23.58 -24.33 -4.50
N VAL A 186 -22.99 -24.96 -5.52
CA VAL A 186 -21.53 -24.98 -5.70
C VAL A 186 -21.03 -23.60 -6.09
N ALA A 187 -21.73 -22.90 -6.99
CA ALA A 187 -21.39 -21.53 -7.36
C ALA A 187 -21.39 -20.59 -6.14
N THR A 188 -22.39 -20.72 -5.27
CA THR A 188 -22.47 -19.97 -4.01
C THR A 188 -21.30 -20.28 -3.08
N CYS A 189 -20.95 -21.56 -2.90
CA CYS A 189 -19.80 -21.96 -2.09
C CYS A 189 -18.48 -21.36 -2.62
N MET A 190 -18.30 -21.25 -3.95
CA MET A 190 -17.11 -20.62 -4.51
C MET A 190 -16.98 -19.15 -4.10
N ILE A 191 -18.07 -18.38 -4.10
CA ILE A 191 -18.07 -16.98 -3.65
C ILE A 191 -17.74 -16.88 -2.15
N VAL A 192 -18.30 -17.77 -1.32
CA VAL A 192 -17.96 -17.80 0.12
C VAL A 192 -16.47 -18.09 0.33
N LEU A 193 -15.93 -19.09 -0.39
CA LEU A 193 -14.51 -19.42 -0.31
C LEU A 193 -13.61 -18.28 -0.80
N LEU A 194 -14.02 -17.52 -1.82
CA LEU A 194 -13.29 -16.37 -2.33
C LEU A 194 -13.01 -15.33 -1.23
N TYR A 195 -13.96 -15.10 -0.33
CA TYR A 195 -13.84 -14.14 0.77
C TYR A 195 -13.31 -14.75 2.07
N ALA A 196 -13.52 -16.06 2.30
CA ALA A 196 -13.07 -16.73 3.51
C ALA A 196 -11.59 -17.16 3.46
N VAL A 197 -11.10 -17.62 2.30
CA VAL A 197 -9.73 -18.17 2.19
C VAL A 197 -8.64 -17.10 2.39
N PRO A 198 -8.70 -15.89 1.78
CA PRO A 198 -7.67 -14.88 1.98
C PRO A 198 -7.41 -14.48 3.45
N PRO A 199 -8.42 -14.15 4.28
CA PRO A 199 -8.17 -13.82 5.69
C PRO A 199 -7.63 -15.03 6.47
N VAL A 200 -8.10 -16.26 6.20
CA VAL A 200 -7.56 -17.48 6.81
C VAL A 200 -6.06 -17.64 6.46
N LEU A 201 -5.71 -17.49 5.18
CA LEU A 201 -4.32 -17.53 4.73
C LEU A 201 -3.48 -16.41 5.34
N LEU A 202 -4.05 -15.25 5.67
CA LEU A 202 -3.31 -14.17 6.31
C LEU A 202 -3.05 -14.45 7.80
N VAL A 203 -4.03 -14.97 8.54
CA VAL A 203 -3.93 -15.14 10.01
C VAL A 203 -3.37 -16.50 10.45
N MET A 204 -3.34 -17.50 9.57
CA MET A 204 -2.91 -18.85 9.93
C MET A 204 -1.46 -18.89 10.48
N PRO A 205 -1.20 -19.62 11.58
CA PRO A 205 0.10 -19.59 12.26
C PRO A 205 1.18 -20.45 11.58
N PHE A 206 0.82 -21.28 10.59
CA PHE A 206 1.74 -22.16 9.88
C PHE A 206 2.63 -21.41 8.89
N ASP A 207 3.78 -21.98 8.49
CA ASP A 207 4.68 -21.34 7.52
C ASP A 207 4.24 -21.56 6.06
N VAL A 208 3.02 -21.12 5.77
CA VAL A 208 2.45 -21.05 4.43
C VAL A 208 2.50 -19.59 3.96
N LEU A 209 2.91 -19.35 2.71
CA LEU A 209 3.04 -18.01 2.11
C LEU A 209 3.84 -17.02 2.98
N HIS A 210 4.99 -17.46 3.50
CA HIS A 210 5.91 -16.65 4.30
C HIS A 210 5.29 -16.04 5.57
N ARG A 211 5.26 -16.82 6.65
CA ARG A 211 4.63 -16.43 7.92
C ARG A 211 5.07 -15.05 8.41
N ARG A 212 6.38 -14.78 8.45
CA ARG A 212 6.93 -13.52 9.00
C ARG A 212 6.39 -12.29 8.27
N SER A 213 6.39 -12.33 6.94
CA SER A 213 5.87 -11.23 6.11
C SER A 213 4.36 -11.03 6.29
N ARG A 214 3.57 -12.11 6.46
CA ARG A 214 2.13 -12.00 6.76
C ARG A 214 1.86 -11.33 8.10
N PHE A 215 2.56 -11.74 9.15
CA PHE A 215 2.41 -11.11 10.48
C PHE A 215 2.94 -9.67 10.52
N PHE A 216 3.99 -9.36 9.76
CA PHE A 216 4.43 -7.98 9.56
C PHE A 216 3.35 -7.13 8.88
N PHE A 217 2.72 -7.64 7.82
CA PHE A 217 1.62 -6.98 7.13
C PHE A 217 0.41 -6.76 8.08
N LEU A 218 -0.01 -7.80 8.83
CA LEU A 218 -1.10 -7.69 9.81
C LEU A 218 -0.78 -6.69 10.93
N THR A 219 0.46 -6.68 11.42
CA THR A 219 0.89 -5.72 12.44
C THR A 219 0.85 -4.29 11.91
N THR A 220 1.30 -4.08 10.67
CA THR A 220 1.24 -2.78 9.98
C THR A 220 -0.22 -2.35 9.77
N LEU A 221 -1.10 -3.24 9.32
CA LEU A 221 -2.55 -2.96 9.21
C LEU A 221 -3.15 -2.56 10.56
N ARG A 222 -2.84 -3.28 11.64
CA ARG A 222 -3.29 -2.93 12.99
C ARG A 222 -2.83 -1.54 13.40
N ARG A 223 -1.57 -1.19 13.12
CA ARG A 223 -1.00 0.15 13.40
C ARG A 223 -1.64 1.26 12.56
N ILE A 224 -2.11 0.96 11.35
CA ILE A 224 -2.86 1.89 10.50
C ILE A 224 -4.26 2.14 11.06
N VAL A 225 -4.97 1.08 11.46
CA VAL A 225 -6.31 1.18 12.06
C VAL A 225 -6.25 1.91 13.41
N PHE A 226 -5.21 1.65 14.20
CA PHE A 226 -5.00 2.24 15.51
C PHE A 226 -3.63 2.97 15.57
N PRO A 227 -3.53 4.22 15.08
CA PRO A 227 -2.29 4.99 15.07
C PRO A 227 -1.95 5.57 16.46
N LEU A 228 -1.78 4.71 17.45
CA LEU A 228 -1.50 5.08 18.84
C LEU A 228 0.00 5.25 19.13
N GLN A 229 0.84 4.73 18.23
CA GLN A 229 2.30 4.75 18.29
C GLN A 229 2.90 5.74 17.28
N PRO A 230 4.20 6.10 17.41
CA PRO A 230 4.90 6.86 16.38
C PRO A 230 4.77 6.19 15.01
N ILE A 231 4.53 7.00 13.98
CA ILE A 231 4.25 6.51 12.63
C ILE A 231 5.55 6.10 11.94
N LEU A 232 5.71 4.82 11.63
CA LEU A 232 6.86 4.31 10.89
C LEU A 232 6.69 4.52 9.38
N PHE A 233 7.80 4.45 8.63
CA PHE A 233 7.76 4.53 7.17
C PHE A 233 6.85 3.46 6.56
N ALA A 234 6.89 2.23 7.08
CA ALA A 234 6.01 1.14 6.62
C ALA A 234 4.52 1.44 6.82
N ASP A 235 4.15 2.05 7.95
CA ASP A 235 2.75 2.40 8.27
C ASP A 235 2.23 3.49 7.34
N PHE A 236 3.04 4.52 7.12
CA PHE A 236 2.77 5.59 6.15
C PHE A 236 2.65 5.02 4.73
N PHE A 237 3.62 4.21 4.31
CA PHE A 237 3.73 3.68 2.96
C PHE A 237 2.53 2.79 2.62
N LEU A 238 2.22 1.81 3.49
CA LEU A 238 1.10 0.91 3.27
C LEU A 238 -0.24 1.65 3.29
N ALA A 239 -0.44 2.60 4.21
CA ALA A 239 -1.67 3.38 4.24
C ALA A 239 -1.87 4.20 2.95
N ASP A 240 -0.79 4.69 2.34
CA ASP A 240 -0.85 5.36 1.04
C ASP A 240 -1.23 4.41 -0.10
N ILE A 241 -0.74 3.15 -0.08
CA ILE A 241 -1.23 2.11 -0.99
C ILE A 241 -2.74 1.88 -0.81
N LEU A 242 -3.23 1.83 0.44
CA LEU A 242 -4.65 1.64 0.73
C LEU A 242 -5.53 2.76 0.18
N THR A 243 -5.06 4.01 0.07
CA THR A 243 -5.84 5.09 -0.56
C THR A 243 -6.15 4.81 -2.03
N SER A 244 -5.21 4.20 -2.75
CA SER A 244 -5.39 3.78 -4.14
C SER A 244 -6.32 2.55 -4.26
N LEU A 245 -6.38 1.73 -3.20
CA LEU A 245 -7.29 0.59 -3.04
C LEU A 245 -8.67 0.95 -2.44
N SER A 246 -8.96 2.22 -2.15
CA SER A 246 -10.22 2.68 -1.54
C SER A 246 -11.49 2.08 -2.15
N LYS A 247 -11.55 2.00 -3.47
CA LYS A 247 -12.67 1.38 -4.19
C LYS A 247 -12.73 -0.14 -4.05
N ALA A 248 -11.59 -0.83 -4.08
CA ALA A 248 -11.58 -2.27 -3.83
C ALA A 248 -12.03 -2.58 -2.39
N ILE A 249 -11.68 -1.72 -1.42
CA ILE A 249 -12.14 -1.83 -0.02
C ILE A 249 -13.66 -1.62 0.06
N SER A 250 -14.19 -0.54 -0.52
CA SER A 250 -15.63 -0.28 -0.56
C SER A 250 -16.42 -1.35 -1.32
N ASP A 251 -15.91 -1.85 -2.44
CA ASP A 251 -16.55 -2.93 -3.19
C ASP A 251 -16.50 -4.26 -2.42
N SER A 252 -15.43 -4.51 -1.66
CA SER A 252 -15.34 -5.68 -0.78
C SER A 252 -16.39 -5.61 0.33
N GLU A 253 -16.59 -4.43 0.93
CA GLU A 253 -17.63 -4.28 1.94
C GLU A 253 -19.03 -4.47 1.34
N ARG A 254 -19.31 -3.88 0.17
CA ARG A 254 -20.58 -4.08 -0.52
C ARG A 254 -20.84 -5.55 -0.84
N ALA A 255 -19.80 -6.29 -1.24
CA ALA A 255 -19.89 -7.72 -1.46
C ALA A 255 -20.21 -8.49 -0.17
N LEU A 256 -19.51 -8.20 0.94
CA LEU A 256 -19.78 -8.82 2.24
C LEU A 256 -21.19 -8.51 2.74
N CYS A 257 -21.64 -7.26 2.62
CA CYS A 257 -23.01 -6.85 2.92
C CYS A 257 -24.01 -7.69 2.12
N SER A 258 -23.79 -7.84 0.82
CA SER A 258 -24.66 -8.62 -0.05
C SER A 258 -24.69 -10.11 0.30
N MET A 259 -23.59 -10.70 0.77
CA MET A 259 -23.55 -12.11 1.20
C MET A 259 -24.41 -12.39 2.44
N VAL A 260 -24.60 -11.38 3.29
CA VAL A 260 -25.31 -11.52 4.57
C VAL A 260 -26.80 -11.16 4.44
N THR A 261 -27.16 -10.32 3.46
CA THR A 261 -28.50 -9.73 3.35
C THR A 261 -29.42 -10.43 2.35
N ALA A 262 -28.88 -11.14 1.37
CA ALA A 262 -29.65 -11.81 0.31
C ALA A 262 -28.96 -13.10 -0.15
N PRO A 263 -29.67 -14.02 -0.84
CA PRO A 263 -29.04 -15.13 -1.52
C PRO A 263 -27.93 -14.61 -2.47
N ILE A 264 -26.73 -15.20 -2.37
CA ILE A 264 -25.51 -14.68 -3.00
C ILE A 264 -25.62 -14.54 -4.53
N LEU A 265 -26.31 -15.48 -5.19
CA LEU A 265 -26.49 -15.44 -6.65
C LEU A 265 -27.59 -14.45 -7.08
N GLU A 266 -28.42 -14.01 -6.14
CA GLU A 266 -29.53 -13.08 -6.37
C GLU A 266 -29.24 -11.68 -5.80
N ALA A 267 -27.97 -11.35 -5.58
CA ALA A 267 -27.52 -10.09 -5.00
C ALA A 267 -28.25 -8.85 -5.58
N ASP A 268 -29.10 -8.22 -4.76
CA ASP A 268 -29.80 -7.00 -5.15
C ASP A 268 -28.95 -5.76 -4.85
N ILE A 269 -28.44 -5.12 -5.91
CA ILE A 269 -27.69 -3.86 -5.85
C ILE A 269 -28.52 -2.67 -6.36
N SER A 270 -29.84 -2.79 -6.37
CA SER A 270 -30.72 -1.67 -6.65
C SER A 270 -30.35 -0.48 -5.75
N PRO A 271 -30.51 0.78 -6.22
CA PRO A 271 -30.09 1.94 -5.45
C PRO A 271 -30.68 1.99 -4.03
N HIS A 272 -31.88 1.42 -3.83
CA HIS A 272 -32.62 1.43 -2.58
C HIS A 272 -32.45 0.17 -1.73
N SER A 273 -31.66 -0.82 -2.16
CA SER A 273 -31.34 -1.97 -1.33
C SER A 273 -30.39 -1.59 -0.18
N ILE A 274 -30.34 -2.41 0.86
CA ILE A 274 -29.49 -2.20 2.06
C ILE A 274 -28.01 -2.04 1.66
N CYS A 275 -27.56 -2.85 0.69
CA CYS A 275 -26.19 -2.82 0.13
C CYS A 275 -26.13 -2.05 -1.20
N GLY A 276 -27.19 -1.29 -1.48
CA GLY A 276 -27.41 -0.55 -2.71
C GLY A 276 -26.57 0.70 -2.81
N SER A 277 -26.63 1.35 -3.98
CA SER A 277 -25.80 2.53 -4.27
C SER A 277 -26.08 3.75 -3.38
N SER A 278 -27.26 3.82 -2.72
CA SER A 278 -27.63 4.86 -1.76
C SER A 278 -27.13 4.57 -0.32
N SER A 279 -26.52 3.41 -0.08
CA SER A 279 -26.05 3.05 1.25
C SER A 279 -24.91 3.97 1.71
N TRP A 280 -25.02 4.52 2.92
CA TRP A 280 -24.00 5.38 3.54
C TRP A 280 -22.69 4.61 3.85
N HIS A 281 -22.75 3.28 3.88
CA HIS A 281 -21.59 2.41 4.04
C HIS A 281 -20.57 2.58 2.90
N ILE A 282 -21.06 2.76 1.66
CA ILE A 282 -20.21 2.92 0.47
C ILE A 282 -19.25 4.10 0.64
N PRO A 283 -19.72 5.36 0.83
CA PRO A 283 -18.81 6.50 1.02
C PRO A 283 -17.96 6.38 2.28
N PHE A 284 -18.45 5.76 3.35
CA PHE A 284 -17.64 5.51 4.55
C PHE A 284 -16.41 4.65 4.25
N TRP A 285 -16.59 3.47 3.63
CA TRP A 285 -15.47 2.57 3.30
C TRP A 285 -14.58 3.10 2.18
N LEU A 286 -15.12 3.94 1.28
CA LEU A 286 -14.33 4.70 0.32
C LEU A 286 -13.41 5.72 1.01
N ALA A 287 -13.93 6.39 2.05
CA ALA A 287 -13.21 7.40 2.83
C ALA A 287 -12.26 6.79 3.87
N TRP A 288 -12.48 5.56 4.31
CA TRP A 288 -11.73 4.92 5.39
C TRP A 288 -10.19 5.01 5.24
N PRO A 289 -9.57 4.69 4.08
CA PRO A 289 -8.12 4.84 3.93
C PRO A 289 -7.63 6.29 4.08
N TYR A 290 -8.44 7.27 3.65
CA TYR A 290 -8.14 8.69 3.81
C TYR A 290 -8.29 9.14 5.26
N ILE A 291 -9.27 8.61 6.00
CA ILE A 291 -9.41 8.81 7.45
C ILE A 291 -8.16 8.29 8.17
N ALA A 292 -7.74 7.05 7.87
CA ALA A 292 -6.54 6.48 8.48
C ALA A 292 -5.29 7.34 8.22
N ARG A 293 -5.09 7.82 6.98
CA ARG A 293 -3.99 8.73 6.66
C ARG A 293 -4.09 10.08 7.38
N LEU A 294 -5.28 10.66 7.47
CA LEU A 294 -5.51 11.89 8.22
C LEU A 294 -5.09 11.71 9.69
N LEU A 295 -5.56 10.64 10.34
CA LEU A 295 -5.24 10.34 11.74
C LEU A 295 -3.73 10.12 11.95
N GLN A 296 -3.07 9.40 11.05
CA GLN A 296 -1.61 9.23 11.08
C GLN A 296 -0.88 10.57 10.94
N CYS A 297 -1.30 11.45 10.04
CA CYS A 297 -0.69 12.77 9.87
C CYS A 297 -0.88 13.66 11.10
N LEU A 298 -2.07 13.63 11.72
CA LEU A 298 -2.33 14.35 12.97
C LEU A 298 -1.49 13.78 14.13
N ARG A 299 -1.37 12.46 14.21
CA ARG A 299 -0.49 11.80 15.19
C ARG A 299 0.97 12.20 15.01
N GLN A 300 1.45 12.17 13.77
CA GLN A 300 2.81 12.58 13.44
C GLN A 300 3.06 14.04 13.83
N TYR A 301 2.12 14.95 13.55
CA TYR A 301 2.22 16.34 14.01
C TYR A 301 2.24 16.46 15.53
N TYR A 302 1.40 15.67 16.22
CA TYR A 302 1.38 15.67 17.68
C TYR A 302 2.76 15.31 18.27
N ASP A 303 3.42 14.30 17.70
CA ASP A 303 4.71 13.79 18.15
C ASP A 303 5.88 14.71 17.78
N THR A 304 5.96 15.18 16.52
CA THR A 304 7.13 15.90 15.99
C THR A 304 6.98 17.41 15.95
N LYS A 305 5.75 17.93 16.04
CA LYS A 305 5.38 19.33 15.78
C LYS A 305 5.74 19.84 14.37
N ASP A 306 6.03 18.93 13.44
CA ASP A 306 6.35 19.28 12.06
C ASP A 306 5.11 19.76 11.30
N ARG A 307 5.10 21.02 10.87
CA ARG A 307 3.97 21.61 10.12
C ARG A 307 3.73 20.93 8.78
N ALA A 308 4.73 20.25 8.18
CA ALA A 308 4.50 19.47 6.97
C ALA A 308 3.50 18.31 7.24
N ALA A 309 3.45 17.77 8.45
CA ALA A 309 2.45 16.76 8.81
C ALA A 309 1.01 17.33 8.77
N LEU A 310 0.80 18.59 9.17
CA LEU A 310 -0.50 19.26 9.03
C LEU A 310 -0.87 19.55 7.58
N GLY A 311 0.11 19.95 6.75
CA GLY A 311 -0.10 20.06 5.30
C GLY A 311 -0.58 18.73 4.70
N ASN A 312 0.04 17.62 5.13
CA ASN A 312 -0.32 16.30 4.66
C ASN A 312 -1.71 15.88 5.17
N ALA A 313 -2.05 16.21 6.41
CA ALA A 313 -3.40 16.03 6.95
C ALA A 313 -4.46 16.76 6.09
N LEU A 314 -4.19 18.02 5.75
CA LEU A 314 -5.07 18.83 4.89
C LEU A 314 -5.19 18.24 3.48
N LYS A 315 -4.10 17.67 2.93
CA LYS A 315 -4.15 16.94 1.65
C LYS A 315 -5.20 15.82 1.71
N TYR A 316 -5.14 14.92 2.69
CA TYR A 316 -6.10 13.81 2.74
C TYR A 316 -7.53 14.27 3.08
N SER A 317 -7.70 15.35 3.85
CA SER A 317 -9.03 15.87 4.16
C SER A 317 -9.76 16.41 2.92
N THR A 318 -9.03 16.89 1.89
CA THR A 318 -9.65 17.37 0.65
C THR A 318 -10.35 16.26 -0.16
N ALA A 319 -10.11 14.98 0.14
CA ALA A 319 -10.82 13.87 -0.50
C ALA A 319 -12.25 13.70 0.04
N PHE A 320 -12.54 14.08 1.29
CA PHE A 320 -13.85 13.84 1.90
C PHE A 320 -14.99 14.61 1.21
N PRO A 321 -14.85 15.92 0.88
CA PRO A 321 -15.89 16.62 0.13
C PRO A 321 -16.20 15.94 -1.22
N VAL A 322 -15.18 15.44 -1.92
CA VAL A 322 -15.37 14.73 -3.20
C VAL A 322 -16.22 13.47 -3.01
N ILE A 323 -15.91 12.68 -1.97
CA ILE A 323 -16.62 11.43 -1.65
C ILE A 323 -18.06 11.71 -1.22
N VAL A 324 -18.27 12.68 -0.33
CA VAL A 324 -19.60 13.08 0.15
C VAL A 324 -20.45 13.56 -1.03
N MET A 325 -19.94 14.46 -1.86
CA MET A 325 -20.68 14.96 -3.01
C MET A 325 -20.98 13.85 -4.02
N SER A 326 -20.07 12.89 -4.24
CA SER A 326 -20.35 11.71 -5.09
C SER A 326 -21.47 10.81 -4.55
N ALA A 327 -21.62 10.73 -3.22
CA ALA A 327 -22.71 10.01 -2.57
C ALA A 327 -24.04 10.77 -2.67
N MET A 328 -24.02 12.11 -2.53
CA MET A 328 -25.21 12.95 -2.58
C MET A 328 -26.04 12.77 -3.84
N LYS A 329 -25.44 12.38 -4.97
CA LYS A 329 -26.19 12.07 -6.20
C LYS A 329 -27.37 11.11 -5.98
N TYR A 330 -27.24 10.12 -5.09
CA TYR A 330 -28.30 9.15 -4.85
C TYR A 330 -29.37 9.61 -3.87
N HIS A 331 -29.21 10.80 -3.29
CA HIS A 331 -30.11 11.36 -2.29
C HIS A 331 -30.78 12.66 -2.76
N VAL A 332 -30.46 13.14 -3.97
CA VAL A 332 -30.99 14.39 -4.55
C VAL A 332 -31.62 14.13 -5.90
N SER A 333 -32.49 15.05 -6.35
CA SER A 333 -33.11 14.95 -7.67
C SER A 333 -32.06 15.11 -8.79
N ALA A 334 -32.34 14.57 -9.98
CA ALA A 334 -31.43 14.70 -11.11
C ALA A 334 -31.17 16.16 -11.51
N GLU A 335 -32.19 17.02 -11.39
CA GLU A 335 -32.09 18.45 -11.65
C GLU A 335 -31.18 19.15 -10.64
N GLU A 336 -31.37 18.88 -9.35
CA GLU A 336 -30.55 19.43 -8.27
C GLU A 336 -29.09 18.93 -8.34
N TRP A 337 -28.89 17.67 -8.74
CA TRP A 337 -27.57 17.11 -9.01
C TRP A 337 -26.84 17.92 -10.08
N VAL A 338 -27.46 18.13 -11.25
CA VAL A 338 -26.81 18.81 -12.38
C VAL A 338 -26.59 20.29 -12.09
N SER A 339 -27.55 20.96 -11.45
CA SER A 339 -27.48 22.40 -11.19
C SER A 339 -26.47 22.78 -10.11
N THR A 340 -26.38 22.00 -9.02
CA THR A 340 -25.66 22.42 -7.80
C THR A 340 -24.58 21.43 -7.40
N TYR A 341 -24.94 20.18 -7.09
CA TYR A 341 -24.00 19.23 -6.49
C TYR A 341 -22.89 18.78 -7.44
N GLN A 342 -23.18 18.66 -8.73
CA GLN A 342 -22.18 18.32 -9.75
C GLN A 342 -21.12 19.41 -9.89
N GLN A 343 -21.51 20.69 -9.82
CA GLN A 343 -20.57 21.81 -9.88
C GLN A 343 -19.67 21.84 -8.65
N LEU A 344 -20.27 21.66 -7.46
CA LEU A 344 -19.51 21.57 -6.21
C LEU A 344 -18.59 20.35 -6.18
N TRP A 345 -19.05 19.20 -6.68
CA TRP A 345 -18.24 18.00 -6.83
C TRP A 345 -17.04 18.23 -7.76
N LEU A 346 -17.23 18.89 -8.91
CA LEU A 346 -16.15 19.24 -9.83
C LEU A 346 -15.14 20.18 -9.17
N PHE A 347 -15.61 21.20 -8.45
CA PHE A 347 -14.75 22.13 -7.71
C PHE A 347 -13.93 21.40 -6.62
N CYS A 348 -14.57 20.62 -5.76
CA CYS A 348 -13.88 19.82 -4.75
C CYS A 348 -12.87 18.86 -5.37
N SER A 349 -13.22 18.25 -6.50
CA SER A 349 -12.32 17.33 -7.22
C SER A 349 -11.11 18.05 -7.79
N LEU A 350 -11.29 19.26 -8.32
CA LEU A 350 -10.20 20.10 -8.80
C LEU A 350 -9.25 20.47 -7.66
N VAL A 351 -9.79 20.93 -6.52
CA VAL A 351 -8.99 21.27 -5.32
C VAL A 351 -8.20 20.05 -4.84
N ASN A 352 -8.85 18.89 -4.70
CA ASN A 352 -8.17 17.65 -4.29
C ASN A 352 -7.08 17.23 -5.28
N THR A 353 -7.38 17.28 -6.58
CA THR A 353 -6.44 16.93 -7.66
C THR A 353 -5.22 17.84 -7.64
N CYS A 354 -5.42 19.16 -7.64
CA CYS A 354 -4.34 20.14 -7.65
C CYS A 354 -3.47 20.05 -6.39
N TYR A 355 -4.08 20.00 -5.20
CA TYR A 355 -3.30 19.95 -3.96
C TYR A 355 -2.55 18.62 -3.84
N SER A 356 -3.21 17.50 -4.11
CA SER A 356 -2.53 16.21 -4.01
C SER A 356 -1.43 16.04 -5.06
N PHE A 357 -1.60 16.59 -6.26
CA PHE A 357 -0.55 16.63 -7.28
C PHE A 357 0.65 17.46 -6.83
N TYR A 358 0.39 18.67 -6.32
CA TYR A 358 1.42 19.53 -5.74
C TYR A 358 2.18 18.80 -4.63
N TRP A 359 1.46 18.08 -3.76
CA TRP A 359 2.08 17.32 -2.67
C TRP A 359 3.00 16.21 -3.18
N ASP A 360 2.55 15.43 -4.16
CA ASP A 360 3.36 14.34 -4.72
C ASP A 360 4.70 14.89 -5.27
N VAL A 361 4.63 15.94 -6.08
CA VAL A 361 5.81 16.51 -6.75
C VAL A 361 6.76 17.19 -5.75
N VAL A 362 6.23 18.04 -4.87
CA VAL A 362 7.06 18.87 -3.98
C VAL A 362 7.50 18.13 -2.74
N PHE A 363 6.59 17.45 -2.05
CA PHE A 363 6.88 16.86 -0.73
C PHE A 363 7.25 15.39 -0.81
N ASP A 364 6.55 14.60 -1.62
CA ASP A 364 6.86 13.16 -1.68
C ASP A 364 8.09 12.88 -2.53
N TRP A 365 8.27 13.62 -3.64
CA TRP A 365 9.38 13.45 -4.59
C TRP A 365 10.55 14.43 -4.37
N ASP A 366 10.34 15.51 -3.63
CA ASP A 366 11.34 16.55 -3.35
C ASP A 366 11.78 17.36 -4.58
N PHE A 367 10.89 17.52 -5.57
CA PHE A 367 11.21 18.26 -6.78
C PHE A 367 11.00 19.77 -6.59
N THR A 368 11.89 20.56 -7.18
CA THR A 368 11.93 22.02 -7.01
C THR A 368 11.13 22.77 -8.07
N LEU A 369 10.28 22.08 -8.85
CA LEU A 369 9.49 22.63 -9.96
C LEU A 369 8.65 23.86 -9.57
N PHE A 370 8.18 23.91 -8.32
CA PHE A 370 7.36 25.00 -7.78
C PHE A 370 8.09 25.88 -6.75
N SER A 371 9.40 25.70 -6.56
CA SER A 371 10.18 26.51 -5.63
C SER A 371 10.57 27.84 -6.30
N GLY A 372 10.15 28.96 -5.72
CA GLY A 372 10.40 30.33 -6.22
C GLY A 372 11.86 30.80 -6.18
N ARG A 373 12.86 29.92 -6.02
CA ARG A 373 14.30 30.28 -6.06
C ARG A 373 14.81 30.51 -7.49
N SER A 374 13.98 31.10 -8.35
CA SER A 374 14.36 31.55 -9.69
C SER A 374 14.90 32.98 -9.65
N CYS A 375 15.81 33.26 -8.74
CA CYS A 375 16.55 34.52 -8.71
C CYS A 375 18.03 34.15 -8.87
N PHE A 376 18.71 34.72 -9.86
CA PHE A 376 20.17 34.61 -10.10
C PHE A 376 20.68 33.43 -10.94
N GLY A 377 20.21 33.30 -12.19
CA GLY A 377 21.05 32.81 -13.31
C GLY A 377 21.48 31.33 -13.34
N VAL A 378 21.13 30.52 -12.33
CA VAL A 378 21.40 29.08 -12.33
C VAL A 378 20.27 28.35 -13.08
N LYS A 379 20.60 27.57 -14.11
CA LYS A 379 19.63 26.70 -14.81
C LYS A 379 19.12 25.64 -13.84
N HIS A 380 17.96 25.87 -13.22
CA HIS A 380 17.27 24.86 -12.43
C HIS A 380 16.45 23.95 -13.35
N THR A 381 16.68 22.64 -13.29
CA THR A 381 15.89 21.63 -14.00
C THR A 381 14.52 21.40 -13.35
N GLY A 382 14.23 22.00 -12.19
CA GLY A 382 12.98 21.74 -11.45
C GLY A 382 12.91 20.36 -10.79
N LEU A 383 14.00 19.58 -10.85
CA LEU A 383 14.18 18.30 -10.16
C LEU A 383 15.21 18.45 -9.04
N ARG A 384 15.28 17.46 -8.15
CA ARG A 384 16.34 17.38 -7.13
C ARG A 384 17.70 17.07 -7.77
N ASN A 385 18.77 17.41 -7.06
CA ASN A 385 20.15 17.26 -7.56
C ASN A 385 20.60 15.79 -7.66
N GLU A 386 20.16 14.95 -6.71
CA GLU A 386 20.50 13.53 -6.68
C GLU A 386 19.33 12.70 -7.22
N LEU A 387 19.54 12.13 -8.40
CA LEU A 387 18.59 11.24 -9.07
C LEU A 387 19.24 9.86 -9.19
N LEU A 388 18.71 8.90 -8.44
CA LEU A 388 19.19 7.53 -8.40
C LEU A 388 18.85 6.81 -9.69
N TYR A 389 17.62 7.00 -10.22
CA TYR A 389 17.17 6.34 -11.43
C TYR A 389 17.86 6.86 -12.72
N SER A 390 19.15 6.58 -12.86
CA SER A 390 19.97 6.79 -14.06
C SER A 390 20.13 5.45 -14.79
N ILE A 391 19.87 5.40 -16.10
CA ILE A 391 20.15 4.22 -16.93
C ILE A 391 21.50 4.50 -17.63
N GLY A 392 22.58 3.95 -17.09
CA GLY A 392 23.93 4.18 -17.62
C GLY A 392 24.54 5.53 -17.23
N GLU A 393 25.43 6.04 -18.07
CA GLU A 393 26.23 7.27 -17.84
C GLU A 393 25.44 8.57 -18.08
N GLN A 394 24.25 8.51 -18.68
CA GLN A 394 23.30 9.62 -18.79
C GLN A 394 22.17 9.50 -17.76
N SER A 395 22.06 10.50 -16.89
CA SER A 395 20.87 10.71 -16.05
C SER A 395 19.64 10.88 -16.94
N ASN A 396 18.67 9.96 -16.83
CA ASN A 396 17.45 9.98 -17.65
C ASN A 396 16.43 10.95 -17.05
N VAL A 397 16.77 12.25 -17.11
CA VAL A 397 15.93 13.37 -16.66
C VAL A 397 14.52 13.28 -17.28
N GLY A 398 14.41 12.76 -18.51
CA GLY A 398 13.15 12.53 -19.20
C GLY A 398 12.20 11.59 -18.47
N LEU A 399 12.72 10.56 -17.78
CA LEU A 399 11.89 9.64 -16.96
C LEU A 399 11.18 10.39 -15.84
N TYR A 400 11.87 11.32 -15.16
CA TYR A 400 11.28 12.08 -14.05
C TYR A 400 10.23 13.08 -14.54
N TYR A 401 10.44 13.74 -15.68
CA TYR A 401 9.38 14.57 -16.28
C TYR A 401 8.19 13.72 -16.74
N TRP A 402 8.44 12.54 -17.31
CA TRP A 402 7.38 11.60 -17.65
C TRP A 402 6.59 11.17 -16.40
N LEU A 403 7.25 10.92 -15.26
CA LEU A 403 6.58 10.62 -13.99
C LEU A 403 5.69 11.78 -13.53
N ILE A 404 6.16 13.03 -13.64
CA ILE A 404 5.35 14.22 -13.32
C ILE A 404 4.11 14.30 -14.21
N ILE A 405 4.27 14.20 -15.53
CA ILE A 405 3.16 14.32 -16.49
C ILE A 405 2.18 13.16 -16.35
N SER A 406 2.68 11.93 -16.28
CA SER A 406 1.84 10.75 -16.12
C SER A 406 1.10 10.74 -14.78
N ASN A 407 1.72 11.20 -13.68
CA ASN A 407 1.03 11.35 -12.39
C ASN A 407 -0.12 12.35 -12.49
N LEU A 408 0.05 13.49 -13.18
CA LEU A 408 -1.05 14.44 -13.40
C LEU A 408 -2.20 13.81 -14.19
N CYS A 409 -1.89 13.17 -15.32
CA CYS A 409 -2.90 12.51 -16.17
C CYS A 409 -3.66 11.41 -15.41
N LEU A 410 -2.94 10.54 -14.70
CA LEU A 410 -3.55 9.45 -13.92
C LEU A 410 -4.37 9.99 -12.73
N ARG A 411 -3.96 11.10 -12.13
CA ARG A 411 -4.72 11.72 -11.03
C ARG A 411 -6.05 12.31 -11.50
N ILE A 412 -6.14 12.81 -12.74
CA ILE A 412 -7.42 13.19 -13.36
C ILE A 412 -8.35 11.96 -13.48
N THR A 413 -7.80 10.77 -13.78
CA THR A 413 -8.61 9.54 -13.85
C THR A 413 -9.19 9.13 -12.49
N TRP A 414 -8.53 9.44 -11.37
CA TRP A 414 -9.07 9.19 -10.03
C TRP A 414 -10.41 9.91 -9.82
N THR A 415 -10.53 11.17 -10.26
CA THR A 415 -11.79 11.93 -10.20
C THR A 415 -12.89 11.24 -11.01
N HIS A 416 -12.55 10.73 -12.19
CA HIS A 416 -13.48 9.96 -13.02
C HIS A 416 -14.00 8.70 -12.32
N LYS A 417 -13.20 8.03 -11.48
CA LYS A 417 -13.61 6.84 -10.70
C LYS A 417 -14.81 7.10 -9.79
N LEU A 418 -14.90 8.31 -9.25
CA LEU A 418 -15.97 8.76 -8.37
C LEU A 418 -17.15 9.36 -9.15
N SER A 419 -17.01 9.50 -10.46
CA SER A 419 -18.12 9.89 -11.31
C SER A 419 -19.16 8.78 -11.33
N SER A 420 -20.34 9.16 -10.90
CA SER A 420 -21.51 8.31 -10.87
C SER A 420 -21.93 7.72 -12.21
N HIS A 421 -21.59 8.36 -13.33
CA HIS A 421 -21.90 7.87 -14.68
C HIS A 421 -21.09 6.60 -15.01
N LEU A 422 -19.89 6.47 -14.44
CA LEU A 422 -18.99 5.35 -14.67
C LEU A 422 -19.38 4.08 -13.88
N ARG A 423 -20.21 4.20 -12.84
CA ARG A 423 -20.75 3.03 -12.11
C ARG A 423 -21.63 2.14 -12.98
N HIS A 424 -22.22 2.67 -14.06
CA HIS A 424 -22.98 1.88 -15.04
C HIS A 424 -22.07 1.17 -16.05
N HIS A 425 -20.86 1.69 -16.30
CA HIS A 425 -19.85 1.09 -17.16
C HIS A 425 -18.81 0.34 -16.33
N ARG A 426 -19.16 -0.90 -15.94
CA ARG A 426 -18.36 -1.74 -15.02
C ARG A 426 -16.91 -1.91 -15.48
N MET A 427 -16.68 -2.19 -16.77
CA MET A 427 -15.34 -2.33 -17.33
C MET A 427 -14.51 -1.05 -17.22
N THR A 428 -15.11 0.12 -17.45
CA THR A 428 -14.39 1.40 -17.31
C THR A 428 -14.02 1.66 -15.85
N THR A 429 -14.87 1.28 -14.90
CA THR A 429 -14.53 1.35 -13.46
C THR A 429 -13.33 0.48 -13.11
N VAL A 430 -13.23 -0.73 -13.69
CA VAL A 430 -12.06 -1.61 -13.53
C VAL A 430 -10.80 -0.95 -14.09
N VAL A 431 -10.85 -0.48 -15.34
CA VAL A 431 -9.69 0.15 -16.00
C VAL A 431 -9.19 1.38 -15.24
N VAL A 432 -10.11 2.27 -14.83
CA VAL A 432 -9.76 3.46 -14.03
C VAL A 432 -9.18 3.07 -12.67
N SER A 433 -9.67 1.98 -12.05
CA SER A 433 -9.10 1.48 -10.80
C SER A 433 -7.69 0.94 -10.97
N VAL A 434 -7.38 0.29 -12.10
CA VAL A 434 -6.03 -0.15 -12.46
C VAL A 434 -5.10 1.03 -12.71
N PHE A 435 -5.58 2.09 -13.39
CA PHE A 435 -4.81 3.32 -13.58
C PHE A 435 -4.41 3.98 -12.26
N GLU A 436 -5.30 4.00 -11.27
CA GLU A 436 -4.96 4.49 -9.93
C GLU A 436 -3.88 3.62 -9.24
N MET A 437 -3.87 2.31 -9.49
CA MET A 437 -2.80 1.41 -8.98
C MET A 437 -1.47 1.67 -9.69
N LEU A 438 -1.49 1.86 -11.01
CA LEU A 438 -0.29 2.20 -11.79
C LEU A 438 0.32 3.54 -11.35
N ARG A 439 -0.51 4.53 -11.02
CA ARG A 439 -0.05 5.80 -10.43
C ARG A 439 0.70 5.57 -9.12
N ARG A 440 0.16 4.72 -8.24
CA ARG A 440 0.80 4.41 -6.95
C ARG A 440 2.05 3.54 -7.10
N PHE A 441 2.07 2.64 -8.07
CA PHE A 441 3.25 1.90 -8.48
C PHE A 441 4.40 2.84 -8.89
N GLN A 442 4.12 3.85 -9.72
CA GLN A 442 5.12 4.87 -10.10
C GLN A 442 5.59 5.68 -8.87
N TRP A 443 4.66 6.13 -8.04
CA TRP A 443 4.98 6.89 -6.82
C TRP A 443 5.91 6.12 -5.87
N THR A 444 5.76 4.79 -5.80
CA THR A 444 6.56 3.93 -4.92
C THR A 444 8.05 4.05 -5.20
N PHE A 445 8.46 4.07 -6.47
CA PHE A 445 9.88 4.21 -6.85
C PHE A 445 10.47 5.51 -6.30
N VAL A 446 9.87 6.65 -6.66
CA VAL A 446 10.43 7.96 -6.31
C VAL A 446 10.38 8.22 -4.81
N ARG A 447 9.34 7.70 -4.13
CA ARG A 447 9.19 7.85 -2.68
C ARG A 447 10.23 7.04 -1.89
N VAL A 448 10.44 5.79 -2.27
CA VAL A 448 11.46 4.93 -1.65
C VAL A 448 12.84 5.52 -1.93
N GLU A 449 13.10 5.96 -3.16
CA GLU A 449 14.34 6.61 -3.55
C GLU A 449 14.64 7.86 -2.71
N LYS A 450 13.67 8.77 -2.54
CA LYS A 450 13.83 9.96 -1.69
C LYS A 450 14.27 9.56 -0.27
N THR A 451 13.58 8.59 0.30
CA THR A 451 13.81 8.14 1.68
C THR A 451 15.16 7.44 1.82
N TYR A 452 15.51 6.61 0.84
CA TYR A 452 16.78 5.92 0.74
C TYR A 452 17.97 6.90 0.71
N LEU A 453 17.91 7.91 -0.16
CA LEU A 453 18.96 8.94 -0.25
C LEU A 453 19.10 9.72 1.06
N ALA A 454 17.98 10.08 1.70
CA ALA A 454 17.99 10.78 2.99
C ALA A 454 18.63 9.95 4.12
N MET A 455 18.33 8.65 4.18
CA MET A 455 18.92 7.73 5.16
C MET A 455 20.41 7.50 4.90
N CYS A 456 20.81 7.26 3.65
CA CYS A 456 22.22 7.10 3.27
C CYS A 456 23.06 8.33 3.61
N LYS A 457 22.51 9.54 3.37
CA LYS A 457 23.17 10.79 3.75
C LYS A 457 23.33 10.92 5.25
N SER A 458 22.29 10.61 6.02
CA SER A 458 22.31 10.68 7.49
C SER A 458 23.37 9.71 8.06
N HIS A 459 23.41 8.48 7.55
CA HIS A 459 24.39 7.48 7.97
C HIS A 459 25.83 7.88 7.64
N ARG A 460 26.07 8.47 6.45
CA ARG A 460 27.40 9.00 6.09
C ARG A 460 27.86 10.09 7.06
N LEU A 461 26.97 11.03 7.40
CA LEU A 461 27.28 12.11 8.34
C LEU A 461 27.55 11.59 9.76
N GLU A 462 26.89 10.51 10.18
CA GLU A 462 27.18 9.86 11.47
C GLU A 462 28.58 9.22 11.48
N ILE A 463 28.94 8.49 10.41
CA ILE A 463 30.28 7.92 10.27
C ILE A 463 31.33 9.03 10.30
N GLU A 464 31.12 10.11 9.54
CA GLU A 464 32.02 11.25 9.51
C GLU A 464 32.22 11.83 10.91
N ARG A 465 31.15 12.08 11.68
CA ARG A 465 31.24 12.59 13.06
C ARG A 465 32.02 11.68 14.02
N VAL A 466 31.87 10.36 13.89
CA VAL A 466 32.57 9.38 14.74
C VAL A 466 34.03 9.21 14.30
N SER A 467 34.33 9.49 13.03
CA SER A 467 35.67 9.37 12.46
C SER A 467 36.54 10.62 12.58
N VAL A 468 36.01 11.75 13.05
CA VAL A 468 36.84 12.91 13.41
C VAL A 468 37.47 12.64 14.79
N PRO A 469 38.81 12.52 14.88
CA PRO A 469 39.52 12.21 16.12
C PRO A 469 39.47 13.32 17.17
#